data_AF-A0ABD1C7F2-F1
#
_entry.id   AF-A0ABD1C7F2-F1
#
_cell.length_a   1.000
_cell.length_b   1.000
_cell.length_c   1.000
_cell.angle_alpha   90.00
_cell.angle_beta   90.00
_cell.angle_gamma   90.00
#
_symmetry.space_group_name_H-M   'P 1'
#
loop_
_entity.id
_entity.type
_entity.pdbx_description
1 polymer ?
#
loop_
_entity_poly.entity_id
_entity_poly.type
_entity_poly.pdbx_seq_one_letter_code
_entity_poly.pdbx_strand_id
1 'polypeptide(L)'
;MINTKKTLIIFTTSILCLSLAILSDGQGNPFLLQLDRWEMLLPSIGISAMHMQVLHNGMVIMFDRTDFGISNISLAGGMCRYDPSDTAVKFDCSAHSVLYDVVSNTFRPLNVQTDTWCSSGAVLPNGTLVQTGGYNDGERAARMFTPCGYTQRCDWIEFPQYLAQRRWYATNQILPDGRIIVVGGRRQFNFEIFPRPDSRSRGSRFEFLRETSDGSNENNLYPFLHLLPDGNLFVFANTRSIVFDYKKNRIVKEFPEIPGGDPRNYPSSGSSILLPLDETKNTNIEPEIMVCGGAPKGGFSYVKSRRGFMPATSTCGRLKLSNPNPSWEMETMPLPRVMGDMLLLPTADVIILNGAGAGTAGWENARDPVTRPVIYHPFDRRFSIMSTPSRPRMYHSSAVLLPDGRVLVGGSNPHVYYNFTNVEYPTDLSLEAYYPPYLSFTFDLIRPKILTSDKVVSYKRSFNVNFSTPQFLTVDLLSVRILAPSFTTHSFAMNQRMVILKLLSVERDQLTNSYRVNALGPSTAEIAPPGYYMLFLVHAGVPSSGAWVHIE
;
A
#
# COMPACT_ATOMS: atom_id res chain seq x y z
N MET A 1 -69.43 -3.09 -32.35
CA MET A 1 -69.25 -2.83 -30.90
C MET A 1 -67.94 -3.51 -30.47
N ILE A 2 -66.78 -2.92 -30.75
CA ILE A 2 -65.96 -2.08 -29.84
C ILE A 2 -65.75 -2.81 -28.51
N ASN A 3 -64.72 -3.64 -28.30
CA ASN A 3 -63.27 -3.40 -28.22
C ASN A 3 -62.87 -2.44 -27.09
N THR A 4 -62.25 -2.95 -26.02
CA THR A 4 -61.12 -2.28 -25.35
C THR A 4 -60.36 -3.26 -24.44
N LYS A 5 -59.13 -3.54 -24.87
CA LYS A 5 -58.06 -4.19 -24.13
C LYS A 5 -57.62 -3.29 -22.98
N LYS A 6 -57.32 -3.86 -21.81
CA LYS A 6 -56.47 -3.23 -20.79
C LYS A 6 -55.08 -3.84 -20.85
N THR A 7 -54.14 -3.02 -21.30
CA THR A 7 -52.70 -3.30 -21.37
C THR A 7 -52.10 -3.21 -19.97
N LEU A 8 -51.44 -4.29 -19.54
CA LEU A 8 -50.58 -4.31 -18.37
C LEU A 8 -49.19 -3.82 -18.80
N ILE A 9 -48.79 -2.62 -18.37
CA ILE A 9 -47.45 -2.07 -18.62
C ILE A 9 -46.54 -2.55 -17.50
N ILE A 10 -45.68 -3.51 -17.81
CA ILE A 10 -44.55 -3.91 -16.97
C ILE A 10 -43.38 -3.01 -17.37
N PHE A 11 -42.92 -2.16 -16.46
CA PHE A 11 -41.67 -1.43 -16.62
C PHE A 11 -40.50 -2.38 -16.34
N THR A 12 -39.94 -2.98 -17.39
CA THR A 12 -38.59 -3.56 -17.35
C THR A 12 -37.59 -2.44 -17.64
N THR A 13 -36.87 -1.98 -16.61
CA THR A 13 -35.70 -1.12 -16.78
C THR A 13 -34.53 -1.96 -17.31
N SER A 14 -34.42 -2.04 -18.63
CA SER A 14 -33.22 -2.55 -19.29
C SER A 14 -32.11 -1.51 -19.18
N ILE A 15 -31.11 -1.82 -18.36
CA ILE A 15 -29.84 -1.09 -18.31
C ILE A 15 -29.13 -1.31 -19.65
N LEU A 16 -29.12 -0.30 -20.50
CA LEU A 16 -28.37 -0.32 -21.75
C LEU A 16 -26.88 -0.09 -21.41
N CYS A 17 -26.17 -1.16 -21.09
CA CYS A 17 -24.71 -1.17 -21.14
C CYS A 17 -24.30 -0.99 -22.61
N LEU A 18 -23.70 0.15 -22.94
CA LEU A 18 -23.02 0.33 -24.22
C LEU A 18 -21.72 -0.49 -24.19
N SER A 19 -21.83 -1.78 -24.49
CA SER A 19 -20.69 -2.64 -24.78
C SER A 19 -20.33 -2.48 -26.26
N LEU A 20 -19.27 -1.73 -26.58
CA LEU A 20 -18.60 -1.85 -27.86
C LEU A 20 -17.87 -3.19 -27.89
N ALA A 21 -18.52 -4.20 -28.47
CA ALA A 21 -17.86 -5.43 -28.90
C ALA A 21 -17.29 -5.19 -30.30
N ILE A 22 -15.97 -5.09 -30.42
CA ILE A 22 -15.29 -5.15 -31.72
C ILE A 22 -15.04 -6.63 -32.00
N LEU A 23 -15.82 -7.19 -32.92
CA LEU A 23 -15.49 -8.44 -33.60
C LEU A 23 -14.34 -8.14 -34.55
N SER A 24 -13.14 -8.67 -34.28
CA SER A 24 -12.04 -8.65 -35.24
C SER A 24 -12.03 -9.97 -36.01
N ASP A 25 -12.62 -9.95 -37.20
CA ASP A 25 -12.17 -10.83 -38.27
C ASP A 25 -10.85 -10.29 -38.83
N GLY A 26 -9.95 -11.20 -39.18
CA GLY A 26 -8.54 -10.91 -39.39
C GLY A 26 -8.25 -9.84 -40.45
N GLN A 27 -7.57 -8.78 -40.02
CA GLN A 27 -6.41 -8.14 -40.66
C GLN A 27 -5.94 -6.99 -39.77
N GLY A 28 -4.63 -6.89 -39.57
CA GLY A 28 -4.01 -6.09 -38.52
C GLY A 28 -4.32 -4.59 -38.57
N ASN A 29 -4.64 -4.02 -37.41
CA ASN A 29 -4.62 -2.59 -37.15
C ASN A 29 -4.25 -2.35 -35.68
N PRO A 30 -3.02 -1.93 -35.31
CA PRO A 30 -2.62 -1.87 -33.91
C PRO A 30 -2.72 -0.43 -33.39
N PHE A 31 -3.94 0.07 -33.21
CA PHE A 31 -4.20 1.15 -32.26
C PHE A 31 -5.37 0.73 -31.37
N LEU A 32 -5.14 -0.32 -30.57
CA LEU A 32 -5.85 -0.41 -29.30
C LEU A 32 -5.42 0.83 -28.50
N LEU A 33 -6.36 1.74 -28.22
CA LEU A 33 -6.11 2.90 -27.35
C LEU A 33 -5.61 2.37 -26.01
N GLN A 34 -4.31 2.49 -25.78
CA GLN A 34 -3.69 2.12 -24.52
C GLN A 34 -4.06 3.19 -23.49
N LEU A 35 -4.98 2.85 -22.58
CA LEU A 35 -5.51 3.79 -21.59
C LEU A 35 -4.54 4.04 -20.43
N ASP A 36 -3.69 3.06 -20.12
CA ASP A 36 -2.66 3.15 -19.09
C ASP A 36 -1.26 3.33 -19.69
N ARG A 37 -0.34 3.91 -18.92
CA ARG A 37 1.04 4.11 -19.39
C ARG A 37 2.05 4.15 -18.24
N TRP A 38 3.30 3.99 -18.60
CA TRP A 38 4.45 4.19 -17.72
C TRP A 38 5.22 5.44 -18.13
N GLU A 39 5.77 6.15 -17.15
CA GLU A 39 6.66 7.29 -17.34
C GLU A 39 7.91 7.12 -16.49
N MET A 40 9.08 7.27 -17.09
CA MET A 40 10.33 7.38 -16.34
C MET A 40 10.43 8.80 -15.78
N LEU A 41 10.44 8.91 -14.45
CA LEU A 41 10.55 10.20 -13.78
C LEU A 41 12.02 10.61 -13.63
N LEU A 42 12.83 9.69 -13.11
CA LEU A 42 14.25 9.90 -12.84
C LEU A 42 15.03 8.63 -13.14
N PRO A 43 16.15 8.71 -13.87
CA PRO A 43 16.99 7.54 -14.16
C PRO A 43 17.72 7.03 -12.91
N SER A 44 17.90 7.88 -11.90
CA SER A 44 18.49 7.54 -10.61
C SER A 44 18.07 8.55 -9.54
N ILE A 45 17.73 8.07 -8.34
CA ILE A 45 17.62 8.87 -7.11
C ILE A 45 18.82 8.66 -6.16
N GLY A 46 19.82 7.90 -6.61
CA GLY A 46 21.05 7.61 -5.85
C GLY A 46 20.98 6.42 -4.90
N ILE A 47 19.77 5.95 -4.57
CA ILE A 47 19.53 4.79 -3.70
C ILE A 47 18.49 3.83 -4.32
N SER A 48 18.46 2.57 -3.87
CA SER A 48 17.34 1.67 -4.18
C SER A 48 16.19 1.98 -3.22
N ALA A 49 15.01 2.28 -3.75
CA ALA A 49 13.87 2.68 -2.93
C ALA A 49 13.18 1.46 -2.28
N MET A 50 13.85 0.83 -1.32
CA MET A 50 13.38 -0.36 -0.59
C MET A 50 12.22 -0.05 0.37
N HIS A 51 12.14 1.18 0.87
CA HIS A 51 11.03 1.65 1.69
C HIS A 51 10.51 2.98 1.13
N MET A 52 9.19 3.16 1.16
CA MET A 52 8.54 4.39 0.69
C MET A 52 7.37 4.80 1.59
N GLN A 53 7.20 6.11 1.78
CA GLN A 53 6.02 6.70 2.42
C GLN A 53 5.70 8.05 1.78
N VAL A 54 4.45 8.25 1.37
CA VAL A 54 3.93 9.55 0.95
C VAL A 54 3.56 10.39 2.17
N LEU A 55 3.97 11.66 2.17
CA LEU A 55 3.74 12.62 3.23
C LEU A 55 2.69 13.67 2.82
N HIS A 56 2.02 14.25 3.81
CA HIS A 56 0.89 15.16 3.59
C HIS A 56 1.25 16.50 2.94
N ASN A 57 2.54 16.80 2.77
CA ASN A 57 3.06 17.98 2.07
C ASN A 57 3.41 17.71 0.60
N GLY A 58 3.01 16.54 0.05
CA GLY A 58 3.28 16.17 -1.34
C GLY A 58 4.69 15.64 -1.59
N MET A 59 5.45 15.38 -0.53
CA MET A 59 6.75 14.74 -0.60
C MET A 59 6.63 13.22 -0.43
N VAL A 60 7.61 12.48 -0.94
CA VAL A 60 7.78 11.04 -0.68
C VAL A 60 9.14 10.83 -0.05
N ILE A 61 9.17 10.21 1.12
CA ILE A 61 10.42 9.78 1.74
C ILE A 61 10.73 8.36 1.28
N MET A 62 11.97 8.16 0.84
CA MET A 62 12.48 6.87 0.40
C MET A 62 13.80 6.59 1.10
N PHE A 63 14.05 5.34 1.42
CA PHE A 63 15.31 4.95 2.05
C PHE A 63 15.65 3.49 1.81
N ASP A 64 16.95 3.26 1.77
CA ASP A 64 17.58 1.96 1.73
C ASP A 64 18.30 1.71 3.07
N ARG A 65 18.89 0.53 3.20
CA ARG A 65 19.81 0.19 4.30
C ARG A 65 21.13 0.93 4.16
N THR A 66 21.96 0.92 5.21
CA THR A 66 23.21 1.69 5.23
C THR A 66 24.48 0.85 5.02
N ASP A 67 24.40 -0.47 5.24
CA ASP A 67 25.54 -1.37 5.35
C ASP A 67 25.83 -2.19 4.08
N PHE A 68 25.42 -1.71 2.90
CA PHE A 68 25.88 -2.26 1.60
C PHE A 68 27.08 -1.53 1.00
N GLY A 69 27.54 -0.44 1.63
CA GLY A 69 28.61 0.42 1.13
C GLY A 69 28.11 1.77 0.61
N ILE A 70 28.93 2.43 -0.21
CA ILE A 70 28.68 3.80 -0.70
C ILE A 70 27.48 3.83 -1.67
N SER A 71 26.51 4.70 -1.42
CA SER A 71 25.40 4.95 -2.34
C SER A 71 25.77 5.94 -3.46
N ASN A 72 24.92 6.06 -4.48
CA ASN A 72 25.16 6.93 -5.63
C ASN A 72 24.61 8.36 -5.43
N ILE A 73 24.63 8.84 -4.20
CA ILE A 73 24.25 10.22 -3.83
C ILE A 73 25.04 10.64 -2.59
N SER A 74 25.62 11.84 -2.61
CA SER A 74 26.35 12.38 -1.45
C SER A 74 25.41 13.08 -0.47
N LEU A 75 25.75 13.02 0.82
CA LEU A 75 25.13 13.87 1.84
C LEU A 75 25.45 15.35 1.55
N ALA A 76 24.50 16.23 1.91
CA ALA A 76 24.66 17.65 1.68
C ALA A 76 25.69 18.28 2.64
N GLY A 77 26.36 19.35 2.20
CA GLY A 77 27.18 20.19 3.09
C GLY A 77 28.44 19.52 3.65
N GLY A 78 28.94 18.45 3.02
CA GLY A 78 30.12 17.73 3.51
C GLY A 78 29.88 16.90 4.76
N MET A 79 28.61 16.67 5.12
CA MET A 79 28.26 15.76 6.20
C MET A 79 28.69 14.34 5.85
N CYS A 80 29.18 13.61 6.85
CA CYS A 80 29.45 12.18 6.74
C CYS A 80 28.90 11.50 7.98
N ARG A 81 28.32 10.33 7.76
CA ARG A 81 27.93 9.38 8.79
C ARG A 81 29.17 8.64 9.29
N TYR A 82 29.35 8.62 10.61
CA TYR A 82 30.31 7.74 11.27
C TYR A 82 29.55 6.74 12.12
N ASP A 83 29.61 5.47 11.75
CA ASP A 83 28.94 4.38 12.46
C ASP A 83 29.92 3.21 12.68
N PRO A 84 30.39 2.99 13.93
CA PRO A 84 31.28 1.89 14.24
C PRO A 84 30.61 0.52 14.08
N SER A 85 29.28 0.46 13.94
CA SER A 85 28.50 -0.77 13.77
C SER A 85 28.36 -1.20 12.31
N ASP A 86 28.46 -0.28 11.34
CA ASP A 86 28.25 -0.53 9.91
C ASP A 86 29.16 -1.64 9.36
N THR A 87 28.62 -2.69 8.75
CA THR A 87 29.46 -3.83 8.34
C THR A 87 30.24 -3.62 7.05
N ALA A 88 29.95 -2.59 6.26
CA ALA A 88 30.61 -2.29 4.98
C ALA A 88 31.52 -1.05 5.07
N VAL A 89 31.00 0.10 5.50
CA VAL A 89 31.72 1.38 5.52
C VAL A 89 31.41 2.15 6.81
N LYS A 90 32.42 2.26 7.68
CA LYS A 90 32.31 2.94 8.99
C LYS A 90 32.24 4.46 8.90
N PHE A 91 32.85 5.03 7.86
CA PHE A 91 32.87 6.47 7.60
C PHE A 91 32.37 6.72 6.18
N ASP A 92 31.14 7.21 6.06
CA ASP A 92 30.40 7.26 4.82
C ASP A 92 29.82 8.66 4.58
N CYS A 93 30.17 9.28 3.47
CA CYS A 93 29.67 10.60 3.08
C CYS A 93 28.52 10.52 2.05
N SER A 94 28.02 9.32 1.77
CA SER A 94 26.87 9.07 0.92
C SER A 94 25.56 9.01 1.71
N ALA A 95 24.45 9.28 1.05
CA ALA A 95 23.12 9.32 1.65
C ALA A 95 22.36 8.02 1.37
N HIS A 96 21.71 7.47 2.38
CA HIS A 96 20.90 6.24 2.27
C HIS A 96 19.40 6.49 2.37
N SER A 97 19.03 7.77 2.41
CA SER A 97 17.65 8.23 2.39
C SER A 97 17.54 9.48 1.53
N VAL A 98 16.39 9.64 0.86
CA VAL A 98 16.08 10.82 0.07
C VAL A 98 14.66 11.30 0.34
N LEU A 99 14.47 12.61 0.20
CA LEU A 99 13.16 13.24 0.14
C LEU A 99 12.89 13.65 -1.31
N TYR A 100 11.87 13.07 -1.92
CA TYR A 100 11.43 13.33 -3.28
C TYR A 100 10.23 14.28 -3.30
N ASP A 101 10.31 15.35 -4.08
CA ASP A 101 9.20 16.26 -4.37
C ASP A 101 8.51 15.83 -5.66
N VAL A 102 7.24 15.44 -5.53
CA VAL A 102 6.42 14.91 -6.63
C VAL A 102 6.13 15.97 -7.69
N VAL A 103 5.97 17.23 -7.29
CA VAL A 103 5.55 18.31 -8.19
C VAL A 103 6.72 18.80 -9.03
N SER A 104 7.86 19.05 -8.39
CA SER A 104 9.06 19.52 -9.10
C SER A 104 9.85 18.38 -9.75
N ASN A 105 9.53 17.13 -9.44
CA ASN A 105 10.30 15.95 -9.85
C ASN A 105 11.79 16.05 -9.46
N THR A 106 12.06 16.53 -8.25
CA THR A 106 13.42 16.65 -7.71
C THR A 106 13.54 15.92 -6.39
N PHE A 107 14.76 15.57 -5.98
CA PHE A 107 15.02 14.94 -4.69
C PHE A 107 16.22 15.59 -4.00
N ARG A 108 16.30 15.39 -2.68
CA ARG A 108 17.47 15.75 -1.89
C ARG A 108 17.88 14.61 -0.96
N PRO A 109 19.16 14.50 -0.61
CA PRO A 109 19.62 13.55 0.40
C PRO A 109 19.05 13.87 1.78
N LEU A 110 18.88 12.83 2.58
CA LEU A 110 18.58 12.83 4.00
C LEU A 110 19.68 12.06 4.75
N ASN A 111 19.97 12.47 5.97
CA ASN A 111 20.94 11.80 6.82
C ASN A 111 20.23 10.77 7.69
N VAL A 112 20.55 9.49 7.49
CA VAL A 112 20.12 8.39 8.36
C VAL A 112 21.35 7.69 8.90
N GLN A 113 21.43 7.60 10.22
CA GLN A 113 22.57 7.17 11.01
C GLN A 113 22.56 5.65 11.24
N THR A 114 21.45 5.11 11.76
CA THR A 114 21.34 3.68 12.12
C THR A 114 20.72 2.87 10.99
N ASP A 115 21.05 1.59 10.86
CA ASP A 115 20.65 0.77 9.71
C ASP A 115 19.13 0.47 9.64
N THR A 116 18.47 0.93 8.58
CA THR A 116 17.02 0.77 8.38
C THR A 116 16.60 -0.56 7.74
N TRP A 117 17.54 -1.46 7.45
CA TRP A 117 17.27 -2.66 6.67
C TRP A 117 16.10 -3.47 7.23
N CYS A 118 15.11 -3.75 6.39
CA CYS A 118 13.93 -4.55 6.73
C CYS A 118 13.15 -4.02 7.95
N SER A 119 13.02 -2.71 8.00
CA SER A 119 12.26 -2.04 9.03
C SER A 119 10.78 -1.92 8.64
N SER A 120 10.03 -1.15 9.43
CA SER A 120 8.60 -0.91 9.29
C SER A 120 8.26 0.50 9.73
N GLY A 121 7.07 1.01 9.38
CA GLY A 121 6.70 2.36 9.75
C GLY A 121 5.20 2.63 9.69
N ALA A 122 4.81 3.75 10.30
CA ALA A 122 3.48 4.33 10.25
C ALA A 122 3.56 5.84 10.50
N VAL A 123 2.56 6.59 10.05
CA VAL A 123 2.49 8.05 10.24
C VAL A 123 1.60 8.36 11.44
N LEU A 124 2.10 9.18 12.37
CA LEU A 124 1.36 9.67 13.53
C LEU A 124 0.26 10.66 13.11
N PRO A 125 -0.74 10.92 13.98
CA PRO A 125 -1.82 11.87 13.67
C PRO A 125 -1.33 13.27 13.27
N ASN A 126 -0.17 13.70 13.77
CA ASN A 126 0.42 14.99 13.44
C ASN A 126 1.21 15.01 12.10
N GLY A 127 1.20 13.93 11.33
CA GLY A 127 1.90 13.82 10.04
C GLY A 127 3.36 13.38 10.13
N THR A 128 3.88 13.11 11.33
CA THR A 128 5.25 12.62 11.52
C THR A 128 5.34 11.14 11.19
N LEU A 129 6.23 10.76 10.26
CA LEU A 129 6.56 9.37 10.02
C LEU A 129 7.36 8.83 11.21
N VAL A 130 6.94 7.69 11.74
CA VAL A 130 7.69 6.88 12.69
C VAL A 130 8.10 5.60 11.98
N GLN A 131 9.39 5.40 11.84
CA GLN A 131 10.03 4.19 11.37
C GLN A 131 10.62 3.44 12.58
N THR A 132 10.49 2.12 12.61
CA THR A 132 10.94 1.29 13.74
C THR A 132 11.65 0.04 13.27
N GLY A 133 12.70 -0.32 14.01
CA GLY A 133 13.50 -1.49 13.72
C GLY A 133 14.49 -1.26 12.60
N GLY A 134 15.04 -2.36 12.10
CA GLY A 134 16.17 -2.35 11.19
C GLY A 134 17.07 -3.56 11.44
N TYR A 135 18.31 -3.46 10.98
CA TYR A 135 19.34 -4.46 11.23
C TYR A 135 20.42 -3.93 12.15
N ASN A 136 21.17 -4.83 12.80
CA ASN A 136 22.29 -4.49 13.68
C ASN A 136 21.96 -3.40 14.74
N ASP A 137 22.55 -2.21 14.62
CA ASP A 137 22.34 -1.07 15.53
C ASP A 137 20.94 -0.44 15.39
N GLY A 138 20.28 -0.67 14.25
CA GLY A 138 18.90 -0.30 13.96
C GLY A 138 17.84 -1.24 14.53
N GLU A 139 18.17 -2.45 14.98
CA GLU A 139 17.18 -3.45 15.44
C GLU A 139 16.27 -2.93 16.56
N ARG A 140 16.73 -1.95 17.35
CA ARG A 140 15.96 -1.33 18.42
C ARG A 140 15.76 0.17 18.23
N ALA A 141 16.05 0.70 17.05
CA ALA A 141 15.91 2.13 16.79
C ALA A 141 14.44 2.50 16.51
N ALA A 142 14.07 3.71 16.91
CA ALA A 142 12.95 4.42 16.34
C ALA A 142 13.48 5.68 15.65
N ARG A 143 13.02 5.95 14.43
CA ARG A 143 13.43 7.11 13.64
C ARG A 143 12.18 7.89 13.27
N MET A 144 12.24 9.21 13.44
CA MET A 144 11.12 10.10 13.22
C MET A 144 11.46 11.10 12.13
N PHE A 145 10.54 11.31 11.20
CA PHE A 145 10.65 12.34 10.18
C PHE A 145 9.38 13.18 10.17
N THR A 146 9.50 14.43 10.60
CA THR A 146 8.40 15.40 10.53
C THR A 146 8.50 16.18 9.22
N PRO A 147 7.48 16.14 8.35
CA PRO A 147 7.47 16.93 7.13
C PRO A 147 7.58 18.42 7.46
N CYS A 148 8.50 19.10 6.79
CA CYS A 148 8.72 20.53 6.94
C CYS A 148 8.09 21.33 5.79
N GLY A 149 7.96 22.65 5.99
CA GLY A 149 7.55 23.56 4.92
C GLY A 149 8.63 23.66 3.82
N TYR A 150 8.24 24.08 2.61
CA TYR A 150 9.11 24.15 1.44
C TYR A 150 10.40 24.97 1.63
N THR A 151 10.40 25.95 2.52
CA THR A 151 11.57 26.81 2.82
C THR A 151 12.46 26.26 3.92
N GLN A 152 12.08 25.15 4.56
CA GLN A 152 12.79 24.54 5.68
C GLN A 152 13.49 23.25 5.25
N ARG A 153 14.53 22.87 5.98
CA ARG A 153 15.20 21.57 5.83
C ARG A 153 14.88 20.70 7.03
N CYS A 154 14.08 19.67 6.82
CA CYS A 154 13.81 18.59 7.77
C CYS A 154 14.75 17.42 7.52
N ASP A 155 15.09 16.69 8.57
CA ASP A 155 15.88 15.47 8.48
C ASP A 155 15.38 14.46 9.53
N TRP A 156 15.95 13.26 9.52
CA TRP A 156 15.63 12.24 10.51
C TRP A 156 16.06 12.65 11.92
N ILE A 157 15.22 12.32 12.89
CA ILE A 157 15.55 12.35 14.32
C ILE A 157 15.52 10.90 14.80
N GLU A 158 16.64 10.42 15.32
CA GLU A 158 16.79 9.01 15.67
C GLU A 158 16.93 8.80 17.17
N PHE A 159 16.28 7.73 17.63
CA PHE A 159 16.31 7.27 19.01
C PHE A 159 16.83 5.83 19.01
N PRO A 160 18.17 5.63 19.05
CA PRO A 160 18.76 4.32 19.21
C PRO A 160 18.28 3.65 20.50
N GLN A 161 18.09 2.33 20.49
CA GLN A 161 17.62 1.56 21.65
C GLN A 161 16.26 2.04 22.22
N TYR A 162 15.41 2.63 21.36
CA TYR A 162 14.06 3.01 21.75
C TYR A 162 13.09 1.82 21.84
N LEU A 163 13.24 0.76 21.06
CA LEU A 163 12.34 -0.38 21.15
C LEU A 163 12.77 -1.32 22.29
N ALA A 164 11.78 -1.87 23.01
CA ALA A 164 12.05 -2.83 24.07
C ALA A 164 12.59 -4.15 23.50
N GLN A 165 12.09 -4.54 22.33
CA GLN A 165 12.52 -5.74 21.62
C GLN A 165 13.20 -5.37 20.31
N ARG A 166 14.04 -6.29 19.83
CA ARG A 166 14.62 -6.18 18.48
C ARG A 166 13.49 -6.29 17.47
N ARG A 167 13.54 -5.57 16.36
CA ARG A 167 12.55 -5.57 15.29
C ARG A 167 13.28 -5.57 13.95
N TRP A 168 13.33 -6.74 13.33
CA TRP A 168 13.84 -6.94 11.98
C TRP A 168 12.80 -7.77 11.22
N TYR A 169 12.18 -7.24 10.16
CA TYR A 169 10.94 -7.78 9.56
C TYR A 169 9.68 -7.76 10.46
N ALA A 170 9.51 -6.70 11.25
CA ALA A 170 8.28 -6.46 12.02
C ALA A 170 7.24 -5.70 11.19
N THR A 171 5.98 -5.67 11.63
CA THR A 171 4.92 -4.87 10.99
C THR A 171 4.42 -3.79 11.94
N ASN A 172 4.20 -2.58 11.41
CA ASN A 172 3.56 -1.48 12.13
C ASN A 172 2.11 -1.31 11.70
N GLN A 173 1.24 -0.97 12.65
CA GLN A 173 -0.15 -0.60 12.39
C GLN A 173 -0.56 0.59 13.28
N ILE A 174 -1.05 1.66 12.67
CA ILE A 174 -1.67 2.78 13.37
C ILE A 174 -2.97 2.32 14.05
N LEU A 175 -3.16 2.74 15.31
CA LEU A 175 -4.30 2.39 16.16
C LEU A 175 -5.30 3.56 16.26
N PRO A 176 -6.56 3.32 16.71
CA PRO A 176 -7.58 4.37 16.84
C PRO A 176 -7.19 5.55 17.73
N ASP A 177 -6.29 5.34 18.69
CA ASP A 177 -5.79 6.36 19.60
C ASP A 177 -4.53 7.08 19.09
N GLY A 178 -4.13 6.85 17.83
CA GLY A 178 -2.97 7.46 17.19
C GLY A 178 -1.63 6.85 17.57
N ARG A 179 -1.61 5.85 18.47
CA ARG A 179 -0.40 5.06 18.77
C ARG A 179 -0.17 4.02 17.68
N ILE A 180 1.03 3.46 17.66
CA ILE A 180 1.44 2.46 16.68
C ILE A 180 1.71 1.15 17.40
N ILE A 181 1.09 0.05 16.98
CA ILE A 181 1.50 -1.28 17.40
C ILE A 181 2.60 -1.79 16.48
N VAL A 182 3.66 -2.35 17.07
CA VAL A 182 4.79 -2.97 16.38
C VAL A 182 4.76 -4.47 16.68
N VAL A 183 4.49 -5.29 15.67
CA VAL A 183 4.23 -6.73 15.83
C VAL A 183 5.31 -7.55 15.17
N GLY A 184 5.83 -8.53 15.91
CA GLY A 184 6.73 -9.53 15.37
C GLY A 184 8.13 -9.03 15.07
N GLY A 185 8.72 -9.57 14.02
CA GLY A 185 10.14 -9.49 13.73
C GLY A 185 10.82 -10.86 13.90
N ARG A 186 12.00 -11.00 13.30
CA ARG A 186 12.74 -12.25 13.23
C ARG A 186 13.01 -12.80 14.62
N ARG A 187 12.42 -13.98 14.91
CA ARG A 187 12.45 -14.66 16.23
C ARG A 187 11.84 -13.85 17.38
N GLN A 188 10.92 -12.93 17.07
CA GLN A 188 10.22 -12.10 18.03
C GLN A 188 8.74 -12.47 18.05
N PHE A 189 8.34 -13.28 19.02
CA PHE A 189 6.96 -13.76 19.17
C PHE A 189 6.18 -12.85 20.14
N ASN A 190 6.20 -11.56 19.86
CA ASN A 190 5.66 -10.51 20.74
C ASN A 190 5.30 -9.25 19.96
N PHE A 191 4.55 -8.34 20.59
CA PHE A 191 4.29 -6.99 20.10
C PHE A 191 4.60 -5.93 21.17
N GLU A 192 4.80 -4.68 20.75
CA GLU A 192 4.90 -3.53 21.65
C GLU A 192 4.16 -2.30 21.06
N ILE A 193 4.00 -1.24 21.85
CA ILE A 193 3.31 -0.01 21.44
C ILE A 193 4.30 1.15 21.42
N PHE A 194 4.25 1.94 20.35
CA PHE A 194 4.94 3.21 20.20
C PHE A 194 3.95 4.39 20.31
N PRO A 195 4.27 5.47 21.05
CA PRO A 195 5.40 5.58 21.95
C PRO A 195 5.27 4.62 23.14
N ARG A 196 6.41 4.26 23.76
CA ARG A 196 6.39 3.35 24.91
C ARG A 196 5.61 3.99 26.07
N PRO A 197 4.71 3.25 26.74
CA PRO A 197 3.96 3.78 27.88
C PRO A 197 4.86 4.08 29.09
N ASP A 198 5.90 3.26 29.29
CA ASP A 198 6.94 3.49 30.28
C ASP A 198 8.28 2.87 29.80
N SER A 199 9.39 3.21 30.49
CA SER A 199 10.74 2.73 30.16
C SER A 199 11.00 1.26 30.55
N ARG A 200 10.12 0.63 31.32
CA ARG A 200 10.24 -0.76 31.81
C ARG A 200 9.44 -1.76 30.96
N SER A 201 8.57 -1.29 30.08
CA SER A 201 7.76 -2.10 29.18
C SER A 201 8.64 -3.04 28.36
N ARG A 202 8.32 -4.34 28.37
CA ARG A 202 9.08 -5.40 27.69
C ARG A 202 8.39 -5.93 26.43
N GLY A 203 7.30 -5.30 26.01
CA GLY A 203 6.37 -5.88 25.03
C GLY A 203 5.52 -7.02 25.62
N SER A 204 4.56 -7.47 24.83
CA SER A 204 3.56 -8.48 25.18
C SER A 204 3.76 -9.72 24.33
N ARG A 205 3.81 -10.90 24.96
CA ARG A 205 3.91 -12.18 24.25
C ARG A 205 2.73 -12.35 23.29
N PHE A 206 3.02 -12.85 22.09
CA PHE A 206 2.03 -13.14 21.07
C PHE A 206 2.34 -14.49 20.42
N GLU A 207 1.70 -15.52 20.98
CA GLU A 207 2.00 -16.92 20.71
C GLU A 207 1.68 -17.34 19.28
N PHE A 208 0.67 -16.71 18.67
CA PHE A 208 0.27 -16.94 17.28
C PHE A 208 1.45 -16.86 16.29
N LEU A 209 2.38 -15.92 16.49
CA LEU A 209 3.57 -15.81 15.65
C LEU A 209 4.52 -17.00 15.82
N ARG A 210 4.60 -17.61 17.01
CA ARG A 210 5.43 -18.81 17.22
C ARG A 210 4.79 -20.02 16.56
N GLU A 211 3.47 -20.18 16.71
CA GLU A 211 2.71 -21.28 16.13
C GLU A 211 2.70 -21.28 14.59
N THR A 212 2.83 -20.11 13.97
CA THR A 212 2.85 -19.94 12.52
C THR A 212 4.27 -19.94 11.93
N SER A 213 5.30 -20.16 12.76
CA SER A 213 6.69 -20.15 12.32
C SER A 213 7.12 -21.51 11.78
N ASP A 214 7.62 -21.56 10.54
CA ASP A 214 8.19 -22.76 9.90
C ASP A 214 9.67 -23.01 10.29
N GLY A 215 10.07 -22.68 11.51
CA GLY A 215 11.45 -22.81 11.97
C GLY A 215 12.42 -21.98 11.10
N SER A 216 13.30 -22.63 10.35
CA SER A 216 14.31 -21.95 9.52
C SER A 216 13.76 -21.25 8.27
N ASN A 217 12.56 -21.60 7.81
CA ASN A 217 11.94 -20.94 6.65
C ASN A 217 11.25 -19.62 7.02
N GLU A 218 10.91 -19.41 8.30
CA GLU A 218 10.41 -18.14 8.84
C GLU A 218 9.26 -17.50 8.01
N ASN A 219 8.37 -18.29 7.39
CA ASN A 219 7.24 -17.85 6.53
C ASN A 219 6.14 -17.04 7.24
N ASN A 220 6.48 -16.30 8.28
CA ASN A 220 5.58 -15.54 9.15
C ASN A 220 6.11 -14.14 9.49
N LEU A 221 7.19 -13.68 8.83
CA LEU A 221 7.75 -12.35 9.00
C LEU A 221 6.99 -11.30 8.18
N TYR A 222 6.96 -10.05 8.63
CA TYR A 222 5.97 -9.06 8.18
C TYR A 222 4.53 -9.64 8.22
N PRO A 223 4.01 -10.02 9.41
CA PRO A 223 2.62 -10.46 9.51
C PRO A 223 1.70 -9.37 8.97
N PHE A 224 0.66 -9.75 8.22
CA PHE A 224 -0.26 -8.76 7.67
C PHE A 224 -1.21 -8.31 8.77
N LEU A 225 -1.20 -7.02 9.06
CA LEU A 225 -2.07 -6.40 10.05
C LEU A 225 -3.06 -5.49 9.36
N HIS A 226 -4.34 -5.61 9.71
CA HIS A 226 -5.38 -4.68 9.30
C HIS A 226 -6.24 -4.31 10.51
N LEU A 227 -6.36 -3.02 10.82
CA LEU A 227 -7.27 -2.53 11.85
C LEU A 227 -8.72 -2.74 11.40
N LEU A 228 -9.56 -3.34 12.25
CA LEU A 228 -10.95 -3.64 11.94
C LEU A 228 -11.90 -2.55 12.48
N PRO A 229 -13.13 -2.45 11.92
CA PRO A 229 -14.17 -1.53 12.39
C PRO A 229 -14.53 -1.62 13.88
N ASP A 230 -14.29 -2.75 14.53
CA ASP A 230 -14.54 -2.97 15.96
C ASP A 230 -13.33 -2.60 16.86
N GLY A 231 -12.24 -2.12 16.25
CA GLY A 231 -11.00 -1.77 16.92
C GLY A 231 -10.08 -2.94 17.24
N ASN A 232 -10.41 -4.17 16.84
CA ASN A 232 -9.48 -5.30 16.88
C ASN A 232 -8.57 -5.32 15.65
N LEU A 233 -7.55 -6.18 15.67
CA LEU A 233 -6.64 -6.37 14.54
C LEU A 233 -6.94 -7.69 13.84
N PHE A 234 -7.13 -7.66 12.53
CA PHE A 234 -6.91 -8.85 11.73
C PHE A 234 -5.40 -9.09 11.62
N VAL A 235 -4.96 -10.31 11.93
CA VAL A 235 -3.57 -10.75 11.80
C VAL A 235 -3.53 -11.96 10.92
N PHE A 236 -2.76 -11.91 9.84
CA PHE A 236 -2.46 -13.07 8.99
C PHE A 236 -0.96 -13.35 9.04
N ALA A 237 -0.62 -14.63 9.31
CA ALA A 237 0.75 -15.11 9.34
C ALA A 237 0.82 -16.53 8.76
N ASN A 238 1.74 -16.74 7.81
CA ASN A 238 1.93 -18.00 7.10
C ASN A 238 0.70 -18.40 6.28
N THR A 239 -0.18 -19.27 6.80
CA THR A 239 -1.46 -19.66 6.17
C THR A 239 -2.68 -19.34 7.05
N ARG A 240 -2.47 -18.93 8.30
CA ARG A 240 -3.51 -18.75 9.32
C ARG A 240 -3.87 -17.29 9.50
N SER A 241 -5.11 -17.03 9.91
CA SER A 241 -5.54 -15.68 10.29
C SER A 241 -6.46 -15.67 11.50
N ILE A 242 -6.40 -14.57 12.25
CA ILE A 242 -7.16 -14.34 13.48
C ILE A 242 -7.68 -12.90 13.57
N VAL A 243 -8.70 -12.70 14.41
CA VAL A 243 -9.02 -11.41 15.02
C VAL A 243 -8.36 -11.36 16.40
N PHE A 244 -7.54 -10.35 16.62
CA PHE A 244 -6.74 -10.17 17.83
C PHE A 244 -7.16 -8.91 18.60
N ASP A 245 -7.58 -9.10 19.85
CA ASP A 245 -7.84 -8.03 20.82
C ASP A 245 -6.51 -7.72 21.53
N TYR A 246 -5.75 -6.80 20.95
CA TYR A 246 -4.44 -6.40 21.45
C TYR A 246 -4.48 -5.68 22.80
N LYS A 247 -5.64 -5.12 23.17
CA LYS A 247 -5.86 -4.44 24.46
C LYS A 247 -5.94 -5.46 25.60
N LYS A 248 -6.59 -6.61 25.36
CA LYS A 248 -6.70 -7.72 26.33
C LYS A 248 -5.70 -8.85 26.09
N ASN A 249 -4.87 -8.73 25.06
CA ASN A 249 -3.92 -9.76 24.60
C ASN A 249 -4.58 -11.14 24.43
N ARG A 250 -5.64 -11.22 23.63
CA ARG A 250 -6.36 -12.49 23.37
C ARG A 250 -6.83 -12.60 21.92
N ILE A 251 -6.90 -13.83 21.44
CA ILE A 251 -7.53 -14.16 20.16
C ILE A 251 -9.06 -14.11 20.36
N VAL A 252 -9.74 -13.33 19.54
CA VAL A 252 -11.21 -13.19 19.56
C VAL A 252 -11.85 -14.24 18.67
N LYS A 253 -11.27 -14.45 17.49
CA LYS A 253 -11.76 -15.37 16.47
C LYS A 253 -10.57 -15.89 15.67
N GLU A 254 -10.61 -17.16 15.29
CA GLU A 254 -9.70 -17.74 14.32
C GLU A 254 -10.50 -18.13 13.07
N PHE A 255 -9.88 -17.98 11.90
CA PHE A 255 -10.49 -18.30 10.61
C PHE A 255 -9.88 -19.60 10.05
N PRO A 256 -10.56 -20.26 9.11
CA PRO A 256 -9.94 -21.36 8.37
C PRO A 256 -8.63 -20.91 7.72
N GLU A 257 -7.67 -21.83 7.58
CA GLU A 257 -6.46 -21.58 6.81
C GLU A 257 -6.82 -21.23 5.36
N ILE A 258 -6.01 -20.35 4.75
CA ILE A 258 -6.16 -20.08 3.32
C ILE A 258 -5.91 -21.39 2.52
N PRO A 259 -6.83 -21.78 1.63
CA PRO A 259 -6.68 -23.00 0.84
C PRO A 259 -5.37 -23.05 0.04
N GLY A 260 -4.84 -24.25 -0.14
CA GLY A 260 -3.59 -24.53 -0.86
C GLY A 260 -2.39 -24.79 0.05
N GLY A 261 -2.41 -24.28 1.29
CA GLY A 261 -1.34 -24.49 2.26
C GLY A 261 -0.03 -23.76 1.93
N ASP A 262 -0.08 -22.81 0.99
CA ASP A 262 1.05 -21.98 0.60
C ASP A 262 1.17 -20.76 1.54
N PRO A 263 2.35 -20.56 2.16
CA PRO A 263 2.61 -19.38 2.99
C PRO A 263 2.45 -18.09 2.20
N ARG A 264 2.07 -16.98 2.85
CA ARG A 264 1.95 -15.66 2.18
C ARG A 264 2.89 -14.60 2.71
N ASN A 265 3.51 -14.79 3.87
CA ASN A 265 4.42 -13.81 4.47
C ASN A 265 5.87 -14.07 4.05
N TYR A 266 6.77 -13.12 4.29
CA TYR A 266 8.18 -13.28 3.93
C TYR A 266 8.75 -14.59 4.52
N PRO A 267 9.59 -15.36 3.79
CA PRO A 267 10.14 -15.09 2.46
C PRO A 267 9.24 -15.54 1.28
N SER A 268 8.06 -16.11 1.56
CA SER A 268 7.09 -16.39 0.52
C SER A 268 6.60 -15.10 -0.16
N SER A 269 6.39 -14.04 0.62
CA SER A 269 6.13 -12.68 0.13
C SER A 269 5.02 -12.57 -0.92
N GLY A 270 3.84 -13.07 -0.57
CA GLY A 270 2.58 -12.54 -1.10
C GLY A 270 2.28 -11.18 -0.49
N SER A 271 1.05 -10.70 -0.66
CA SER A 271 0.61 -9.41 -0.10
C SER A 271 -0.84 -9.46 0.31
N SER A 272 -1.28 -8.45 1.06
CA SER A 272 -2.64 -8.39 1.61
C SER A 272 -3.15 -6.96 1.69
N ILE A 273 -4.47 -6.82 1.56
CA ILE A 273 -5.15 -5.54 1.63
C ILE A 273 -6.50 -5.68 2.32
N LEU A 274 -6.87 -4.68 3.12
CA LEU A 274 -8.25 -4.47 3.57
C LEU A 274 -9.00 -3.77 2.45
N LEU A 275 -10.03 -4.42 1.91
CA LEU A 275 -10.88 -3.79 0.89
C LEU A 275 -11.63 -2.59 1.49
N PRO A 276 -12.04 -1.61 0.65
CA PRO A 276 -12.59 -0.34 1.13
C PRO A 276 -13.77 -0.50 2.07
N LEU A 277 -13.79 0.31 3.13
CA LEU A 277 -14.90 0.35 4.08
C LEU A 277 -15.96 1.32 3.59
N ASP A 278 -17.16 0.81 3.35
CA ASP A 278 -18.28 1.59 2.82
C ASP A 278 -19.20 2.09 3.95
N GLU A 279 -19.17 3.39 4.25
CA GLU A 279 -20.04 4.03 5.24
C GLU A 279 -21.33 4.62 4.65
N THR A 280 -21.59 4.46 3.35
CA THR A 280 -22.74 5.09 2.69
C THR A 280 -24.09 4.63 3.25
N LYS A 281 -24.17 3.38 3.76
CA LYS A 281 -25.41 2.75 4.24
C LYS A 281 -25.63 2.80 5.75
N ASN A 282 -24.76 3.48 6.51
CA ASN A 282 -24.89 3.73 7.97
C ASN A 282 -25.11 2.50 8.89
N THR A 283 -25.05 1.27 8.38
CA THR A 283 -25.28 0.04 9.17
C THR A 283 -24.39 -1.09 8.67
N ASN A 284 -23.78 -1.83 9.61
CA ASN A 284 -22.99 -3.05 9.41
C ASN A 284 -21.95 -2.99 8.28
N ILE A 285 -20.86 -2.26 8.52
CA ILE A 285 -19.65 -2.31 7.68
C ILE A 285 -19.10 -3.73 7.73
N GLU A 286 -19.03 -4.39 6.57
CA GLU A 286 -18.47 -5.74 6.41
C GLU A 286 -17.00 -5.60 5.97
N PRO A 287 -16.01 -5.73 6.88
CA PRO A 287 -14.61 -5.74 6.48
C PRO A 287 -14.30 -7.04 5.73
N GLU A 288 -13.63 -6.88 4.59
CA GLU A 288 -13.19 -7.97 3.74
C GLU A 288 -11.69 -7.85 3.48
N ILE A 289 -10.96 -8.94 3.72
CA ILE A 289 -9.51 -9.01 3.49
C ILE A 289 -9.26 -9.77 2.21
N MET A 290 -8.32 -9.29 1.41
CA MET A 290 -7.77 -10.02 0.28
C MET A 290 -6.29 -10.34 0.53
N VAL A 291 -5.86 -11.55 0.16
CA VAL A 291 -4.47 -12.02 0.24
C VAL A 291 -4.10 -12.68 -1.08
N CYS A 292 -2.99 -12.29 -1.71
CA CYS A 292 -2.61 -12.76 -3.04
C CYS A 292 -1.15 -13.15 -3.15
N GLY A 293 -0.90 -14.16 -3.99
CA GLY A 293 0.44 -14.51 -4.46
C GLY A 293 1.36 -15.03 -3.36
N GLY A 294 2.66 -14.92 -3.62
CA GLY A 294 3.72 -15.50 -2.82
C GLY A 294 4.25 -16.80 -3.43
N ALA A 295 5.28 -17.36 -2.80
CA ALA A 295 5.90 -18.60 -3.19
C ALA A 295 5.19 -19.83 -2.59
N PRO A 296 5.25 -21.00 -3.25
CA PRO A 296 4.69 -22.21 -2.70
C PRO A 296 5.44 -22.68 -1.44
N LYS A 297 4.78 -23.50 -0.61
CA LYS A 297 5.38 -24.07 0.59
C LYS A 297 6.68 -24.80 0.26
N GLY A 298 7.75 -24.50 1.01
CA GLY A 298 9.08 -25.06 0.78
C GLY A 298 9.90 -24.36 -0.31
N GLY A 299 9.34 -23.36 -1.01
CA GLY A 299 10.04 -22.62 -2.07
C GLY A 299 11.37 -22.02 -1.61
N PHE A 300 11.44 -21.46 -0.39
CA PHE A 300 12.67 -20.87 0.13
C PHE A 300 13.77 -21.93 0.32
N SER A 301 13.44 -23.04 0.97
CA SER A 301 14.36 -24.19 1.13
C SER A 301 14.80 -24.76 -0.22
N TYR A 302 13.90 -24.81 -1.20
CA TYR A 302 14.19 -25.30 -2.55
C TYR A 302 15.25 -24.43 -3.25
N VAL A 303 15.10 -23.10 -3.16
CA VAL A 303 16.09 -22.14 -3.68
C VAL A 303 17.41 -22.23 -2.91
N LYS A 304 17.37 -22.27 -1.56
CA LYS A 304 18.59 -22.35 -0.73
C LYS A 304 19.36 -23.66 -0.89
N SER A 305 18.69 -24.74 -1.24
CA SER A 305 19.33 -26.02 -1.61
C SER A 305 19.77 -26.08 -3.08
N ARG A 306 19.71 -24.95 -3.81
CA ARG A 306 20.11 -24.81 -5.23
C ARG A 306 19.39 -25.76 -6.17
N ARG A 307 18.13 -26.08 -5.89
CA ARG A 307 17.29 -26.97 -6.73
C ARG A 307 16.55 -26.23 -7.86
N GLY A 308 16.71 -24.91 -7.94
CA GLY A 308 16.05 -24.04 -8.91
C GLY A 308 15.02 -23.12 -8.27
N PHE A 309 14.06 -22.65 -9.07
CA PHE A 309 13.04 -21.68 -8.66
C PHE A 309 11.66 -22.26 -8.92
N MET A 310 10.87 -22.45 -7.86
CA MET A 310 9.49 -22.94 -8.01
C MET A 310 8.60 -21.84 -8.58
N PRO A 311 7.63 -22.15 -9.46
CA PRO A 311 6.66 -21.15 -9.92
C PRO A 311 5.95 -20.48 -8.74
N ALA A 312 5.78 -19.17 -8.82
CA ALA A 312 5.03 -18.41 -7.85
C ALA A 312 3.55 -18.81 -7.87
N THR A 313 2.85 -18.55 -6.79
CA THR A 313 1.41 -18.82 -6.68
C THR A 313 0.62 -17.73 -7.40
N SER A 314 -0.45 -18.14 -8.09
CA SER A 314 -1.43 -17.24 -8.71
C SER A 314 -2.70 -17.09 -7.88
N THR A 315 -2.76 -17.71 -6.71
CA THR A 315 -4.00 -17.74 -5.92
C THR A 315 -4.18 -16.44 -5.14
N CYS A 316 -5.40 -15.95 -5.14
CA CYS A 316 -5.89 -14.84 -4.32
C CYS A 316 -7.08 -15.33 -3.49
N GLY A 317 -7.07 -15.10 -2.18
CA GLY A 317 -8.18 -15.43 -1.29
C GLY A 317 -8.83 -14.16 -0.75
N ARG A 318 -10.17 -14.13 -0.74
CA ARG A 318 -10.97 -13.11 -0.06
C ARG A 318 -11.69 -13.69 1.14
N LEU A 319 -11.73 -12.92 2.23
CA LEU A 319 -12.33 -13.35 3.48
C LEU A 319 -13.18 -12.24 4.09
N LYS A 320 -14.49 -12.47 4.14
CA LYS A 320 -15.45 -11.63 4.85
C LYS A 320 -15.47 -11.99 6.34
N LEU A 321 -15.04 -11.06 7.19
CA LEU A 321 -14.79 -11.37 8.60
C LEU A 321 -16.08 -11.47 9.44
N SER A 322 -17.10 -10.72 9.04
CA SER A 322 -18.42 -10.66 9.69
C SER A 322 -19.31 -11.88 9.41
N ASN A 323 -18.94 -12.73 8.44
CA ASN A 323 -19.69 -13.94 8.15
C ASN A 323 -19.68 -14.88 9.39
N PRO A 324 -20.85 -15.40 9.84
CA PRO A 324 -20.92 -16.38 10.93
C PRO A 324 -20.11 -17.65 10.63
N ASN A 325 -20.06 -18.07 9.36
CA ASN A 325 -19.26 -19.19 8.87
C ASN A 325 -18.26 -18.69 7.82
N PRO A 326 -17.18 -18.03 8.24
CA PRO A 326 -16.24 -17.40 7.32
C PRO A 326 -15.47 -18.46 6.52
N SER A 327 -15.37 -18.26 5.21
CA SER A 327 -14.62 -19.10 4.29
C SER A 327 -13.86 -18.25 3.29
N TRP A 328 -12.70 -18.73 2.83
CA TRP A 328 -11.94 -18.07 1.79
C TRP A 328 -12.60 -18.27 0.43
N GLU A 329 -12.97 -17.17 -0.23
CA GLU A 329 -13.34 -17.15 -1.64
C GLU A 329 -12.06 -17.04 -2.47
N MET A 330 -11.69 -18.14 -3.15
CA MET A 330 -10.45 -18.21 -3.91
C MET A 330 -10.65 -17.82 -5.37
N GLU A 331 -9.71 -17.05 -5.89
CA GLU A 331 -9.63 -16.58 -7.28
C GLU A 331 -8.22 -16.81 -7.83
N THR A 332 -8.08 -16.83 -9.16
CA THR A 332 -6.79 -16.99 -9.83
C THR A 332 -6.37 -15.67 -10.48
N MET A 333 -5.31 -15.06 -9.95
CA MET A 333 -4.61 -13.94 -10.55
C MET A 333 -3.98 -14.39 -11.88
N PRO A 334 -4.15 -13.64 -12.98
CA PRO A 334 -3.70 -14.07 -14.32
C PRO A 334 -2.17 -14.20 -14.45
N LEU A 335 -1.41 -13.51 -13.62
CA LEU A 335 0.05 -13.56 -13.59
C LEU A 335 0.50 -14.01 -12.19
N PRO A 336 1.00 -15.26 -12.01
CA PRO A 336 1.52 -15.71 -10.72
C PRO A 336 2.66 -14.80 -10.26
N ARG A 337 2.70 -14.47 -8.96
CA ARG A 337 3.59 -13.41 -8.47
C ARG A 337 4.05 -13.65 -7.04
N VAL A 338 5.37 -13.64 -6.85
CA VAL A 338 6.04 -13.43 -5.56
C VAL A 338 6.60 -12.01 -5.53
N MET A 339 6.64 -11.40 -4.35
CA MET A 339 7.08 -10.03 -4.11
C MET A 339 6.21 -8.95 -4.80
N GLY A 340 4.90 -9.20 -4.90
CA GLY A 340 3.98 -8.22 -5.47
C GLY A 340 3.51 -7.19 -4.44
N ASP A 341 3.64 -5.90 -4.75
CA ASP A 341 3.02 -4.83 -3.96
C ASP A 341 1.52 -4.73 -4.30
N MET A 342 0.66 -4.68 -3.27
CA MET A 342 -0.78 -4.45 -3.42
C MET A 342 -1.17 -3.07 -2.88
N LEU A 343 -1.79 -2.23 -3.71
CA LEU A 343 -2.20 -0.87 -3.34
C LEU A 343 -3.65 -0.59 -3.71
N LEU A 344 -4.38 0.10 -2.83
CA LEU A 344 -5.69 0.67 -3.15
C LEU A 344 -5.50 1.84 -4.13
N LEU A 345 -6.27 1.85 -5.21
CA LEU A 345 -6.42 2.99 -6.11
C LEU A 345 -7.61 3.86 -5.65
N PRO A 346 -7.68 5.15 -6.02
CA PRO A 346 -8.81 6.02 -5.69
C PRO A 346 -10.16 5.45 -6.13
N THR A 347 -10.17 4.63 -7.18
CA THR A 347 -11.34 3.94 -7.72
C THR A 347 -11.84 2.78 -6.88
N ALA A 348 -11.21 2.47 -5.74
CA ALA A 348 -11.45 1.29 -4.89
C ALA A 348 -10.97 -0.03 -5.50
N ASP A 349 -10.38 0.02 -6.70
CA ASP A 349 -9.65 -1.11 -7.28
C ASP A 349 -8.33 -1.35 -6.55
N VAL A 350 -7.78 -2.55 -6.71
CA VAL A 350 -6.48 -2.93 -6.14
C VAL A 350 -5.49 -3.16 -7.27
N ILE A 351 -4.38 -2.42 -7.30
CA ILE A 351 -3.28 -2.72 -8.23
C ILE A 351 -2.30 -3.70 -7.59
N ILE A 352 -1.84 -4.67 -8.37
CA ILE A 352 -0.78 -5.61 -8.02
C ILE A 352 0.35 -5.47 -9.04
N LEU A 353 1.52 -5.03 -8.59
CA LEU A 353 2.70 -4.76 -9.42
C LEU A 353 3.99 -5.23 -8.73
N ASN A 354 5.13 -5.11 -9.41
CA ASN A 354 6.45 -5.57 -8.94
C ASN A 354 6.55 -7.09 -8.70
N GLY A 355 7.76 -7.60 -8.55
CA GLY A 355 8.01 -8.99 -8.23
C GLY A 355 8.25 -9.92 -9.44
N ALA A 356 8.18 -11.21 -9.16
CA ALA A 356 8.72 -12.27 -10.01
C ALA A 356 7.75 -13.46 -10.12
N GLY A 357 7.91 -14.24 -11.18
CA GLY A 357 7.05 -15.37 -11.54
C GLY A 357 7.53 -16.70 -10.97
N ALA A 358 8.77 -16.77 -10.47
CA ALA A 358 9.33 -17.95 -9.82
C ALA A 358 10.31 -17.58 -8.69
N GLY A 359 10.43 -18.47 -7.72
CA GLY A 359 11.35 -18.35 -6.58
C GLY A 359 10.71 -17.76 -5.33
N THR A 360 11.50 -17.01 -4.56
CA THR A 360 11.11 -16.41 -3.26
C THR A 360 11.74 -15.04 -3.07
N ALA A 361 11.31 -14.31 -2.04
CA ALA A 361 12.01 -13.11 -1.62
C ALA A 361 13.42 -13.41 -1.09
N GLY A 362 14.28 -12.39 -1.11
CA GLY A 362 15.69 -12.48 -0.74
C GLY A 362 16.62 -12.47 -1.96
N TRP A 363 17.91 -12.31 -1.68
CA TRP A 363 18.91 -12.12 -2.73
C TRP A 363 19.10 -13.34 -3.60
N GLU A 364 19.21 -13.10 -4.91
CA GLU A 364 19.36 -14.12 -5.96
C GLU A 364 18.25 -15.18 -6.02
N ASN A 365 17.17 -15.02 -5.25
CA ASN A 365 16.23 -16.11 -4.97
C ASN A 365 15.01 -16.15 -5.91
N ALA A 366 14.96 -15.30 -6.94
CA ALA A 366 13.81 -15.20 -7.84
C ALA A 366 14.20 -15.12 -9.32
N ARG A 367 13.29 -15.51 -10.20
CA ARG A 367 13.41 -15.51 -11.66
C ARG A 367 12.10 -15.10 -12.32
N ASP A 368 12.18 -14.79 -13.61
CA ASP A 368 11.03 -14.45 -14.46
C ASP A 368 10.30 -13.19 -13.98
N PRO A 369 10.88 -11.99 -14.12
CA PRO A 369 10.27 -10.76 -13.63
C PRO A 369 8.86 -10.56 -14.21
N VAL A 370 7.89 -10.30 -13.35
CA VAL A 370 6.51 -10.05 -13.77
C VAL A 370 6.32 -8.55 -13.90
N THR A 371 6.61 -8.04 -15.10
CA THR A 371 6.65 -6.60 -15.37
C THR A 371 5.25 -5.98 -15.40
N ARG A 372 4.26 -6.66 -16.00
CA ARG A 372 2.91 -6.12 -16.18
C ARG A 372 2.14 -6.06 -14.86
N PRO A 373 1.58 -4.91 -14.46
CA PRO A 373 0.62 -4.85 -13.36
C PRO A 373 -0.66 -5.61 -13.67
N VAL A 374 -1.37 -6.00 -12.63
CA VAL A 374 -2.75 -6.48 -12.70
C VAL A 374 -3.61 -5.60 -11.82
N ILE A 375 -4.72 -5.11 -12.34
CA ILE A 375 -5.72 -4.41 -11.53
C ILE A 375 -6.82 -5.41 -11.19
N TYR A 376 -7.08 -5.57 -9.90
CA TYR A 376 -8.21 -6.29 -9.36
C TYR A 376 -9.39 -5.36 -9.14
N HIS A 377 -10.56 -5.78 -9.62
CA HIS A 377 -11.82 -5.07 -9.50
C HIS A 377 -12.73 -5.79 -8.49
N PRO A 378 -12.98 -5.22 -7.30
CA PRO A 378 -13.74 -5.88 -6.24
C PRO A 378 -15.22 -6.16 -6.52
N PHE A 379 -15.78 -5.67 -7.64
CA PHE A 379 -17.20 -5.81 -7.96
C PHE A 379 -17.48 -6.58 -9.26
N ASP A 380 -16.83 -6.24 -10.38
CA ASP A 380 -17.05 -6.87 -11.70
C ASP A 380 -15.71 -7.05 -12.45
N ARG A 381 -15.63 -8.04 -13.36
CA ARG A 381 -14.42 -8.40 -14.14
C ARG A 381 -13.15 -8.39 -13.28
N ARG A 382 -13.01 -9.42 -12.46
CA ARG A 382 -12.07 -9.48 -11.33
C ARG A 382 -10.64 -9.06 -11.62
N PHE A 383 -10.05 -9.38 -12.77
CA PHE A 383 -8.67 -8.99 -13.07
C PHE A 383 -8.51 -8.44 -14.49
N SER A 384 -7.75 -7.36 -14.60
CA SER A 384 -7.34 -6.74 -15.86
C SER A 384 -5.81 -6.65 -15.91
N ILE A 385 -5.18 -7.17 -16.97
CA ILE A 385 -3.72 -7.11 -17.12
C ILE A 385 -3.33 -5.81 -17.84
N MET A 386 -2.44 -5.04 -17.23
CA MET A 386 -2.04 -3.71 -17.68
C MET A 386 -0.85 -3.74 -18.64
N SER A 387 -0.41 -2.56 -19.08
CA SER A 387 0.77 -2.38 -19.92
C SER A 387 2.09 -2.71 -19.21
N THR A 388 3.09 -3.12 -19.98
CA THR A 388 4.41 -3.49 -19.44
C THR A 388 5.27 -2.25 -19.19
N PRO A 389 5.95 -2.14 -18.02
CA PRO A 389 7.06 -1.22 -17.85
C PRO A 389 8.28 -1.69 -18.64
N SER A 390 9.27 -0.80 -18.72
CA SER A 390 10.58 -1.08 -19.34
C SER A 390 11.54 -1.84 -18.41
N ARG A 391 11.32 -1.78 -17.09
CA ARG A 391 12.25 -2.26 -16.06
C ARG A 391 11.61 -3.31 -15.15
N PRO A 392 12.32 -4.41 -14.85
CA PRO A 392 11.90 -5.34 -13.82
C PRO A 392 12.09 -4.70 -12.43
N ARG A 393 11.14 -4.93 -11.53
CA ARG A 393 11.17 -4.47 -10.14
C ARG A 393 11.15 -5.71 -9.24
N MET A 394 12.32 -6.18 -8.83
CA MET A 394 12.52 -7.44 -8.11
C MET A 394 12.51 -7.23 -6.58
N TYR A 395 13.18 -8.10 -5.82
CA TYR A 395 13.33 -7.97 -4.37
C TYR A 395 13.89 -6.58 -3.97
N HIS A 396 13.34 -5.98 -2.90
CA HIS A 396 13.62 -4.59 -2.49
C HIS A 396 13.12 -3.50 -3.47
N SER A 397 12.14 -3.80 -4.31
CA SER A 397 11.30 -2.76 -4.91
C SER A 397 10.17 -2.34 -3.96
N SER A 398 9.58 -1.17 -4.21
CA SER A 398 8.40 -0.68 -3.51
C SER A 398 7.56 0.21 -4.41
N ALA A 399 6.28 0.34 -4.05
CA ALA A 399 5.34 1.22 -4.71
C ALA A 399 4.40 1.93 -3.71
N VAL A 400 3.96 3.14 -4.06
CA VAL A 400 2.99 3.92 -3.29
C VAL A 400 2.04 4.69 -4.21
N LEU A 401 0.78 4.90 -3.78
CA LEU A 401 -0.18 5.75 -4.49
C LEU A 401 0.13 7.23 -4.21
N LEU A 402 0.22 8.03 -5.26
CA LEU A 402 0.41 9.49 -5.18
C LEU A 402 -0.92 10.26 -5.10
N PRO A 403 -0.92 11.49 -4.56
CA PRO A 403 -2.11 12.33 -4.52
C PRO A 403 -2.70 12.65 -5.90
N ASP A 404 -1.88 12.70 -6.95
CA ASP A 404 -2.38 12.91 -8.32
C ASP A 404 -3.00 11.65 -8.96
N GLY A 405 -3.06 10.54 -8.22
CA GLY A 405 -3.65 9.27 -8.65
C GLY A 405 -2.68 8.34 -9.39
N ARG A 406 -1.42 8.73 -9.62
CA ARG A 406 -0.39 7.85 -10.18
C ARG A 406 0.12 6.88 -9.11
N VAL A 407 0.74 5.80 -9.54
CA VAL A 407 1.48 4.88 -8.65
C VAL A 407 2.97 5.10 -8.86
N LEU A 408 3.67 5.54 -7.82
CA LEU A 408 5.12 5.72 -7.84
C LEU A 408 5.80 4.38 -7.59
N VAL A 409 6.83 4.06 -8.36
CA VAL A 409 7.53 2.77 -8.32
C VAL A 409 9.04 2.98 -8.36
N GLY A 410 9.78 2.30 -7.47
CA GLY A 410 11.23 2.40 -7.36
C GLY A 410 11.86 1.13 -6.79
N GLY A 411 13.21 1.13 -6.72
CA GLY A 411 13.99 -0.07 -6.46
C GLY A 411 14.08 -0.95 -7.71
N SER A 412 14.80 -2.06 -7.78
CA SER A 412 15.07 -3.05 -6.75
C SER A 412 16.56 -3.25 -6.53
N ASN A 413 16.90 -3.92 -5.42
CA ASN A 413 18.23 -4.48 -5.21
C ASN A 413 18.11 -5.98 -4.85
N PRO A 414 18.19 -6.88 -5.84
CA PRO A 414 18.12 -8.32 -5.59
C PRO A 414 19.45 -8.91 -5.10
N HIS A 415 20.41 -8.08 -4.66
CA HIS A 415 21.77 -8.49 -4.30
C HIS A 415 22.14 -8.11 -2.85
N VAL A 416 23.18 -8.75 -2.32
CA VAL A 416 23.75 -8.44 -0.99
C VAL A 416 24.27 -7.00 -0.94
N TYR A 417 24.97 -6.59 -1.99
CA TYR A 417 25.55 -5.25 -2.19
C TYR A 417 25.06 -4.67 -3.50
N TYR A 418 25.20 -3.36 -3.70
CA TYR A 418 24.92 -2.77 -5.02
C TYR A 418 25.75 -3.43 -6.12
N ASN A 419 25.07 -3.93 -7.12
CA ASN A 419 25.66 -4.54 -8.30
C ASN A 419 24.89 -4.10 -9.54
N PHE A 420 25.59 -3.39 -10.44
CA PHE A 420 25.00 -2.73 -11.60
C PHE A 420 25.33 -3.41 -12.93
N THR A 421 26.31 -4.32 -12.96
CA THR A 421 26.83 -4.92 -14.19
C THR A 421 27.11 -6.41 -14.01
N ASN A 422 27.14 -7.16 -15.11
CA ASN A 422 27.45 -8.60 -15.11
C ASN A 422 26.55 -9.45 -14.18
N VAL A 423 25.29 -9.04 -14.00
CA VAL A 423 24.26 -9.75 -13.24
C VAL A 423 22.95 -9.79 -14.02
N GLU A 424 22.12 -10.77 -13.72
CA GLU A 424 20.85 -11.01 -14.42
C GLU A 424 19.84 -9.88 -14.22
N TYR A 425 19.74 -9.37 -12.98
CA TYR A 425 18.84 -8.28 -12.62
C TYR A 425 19.62 -7.20 -11.85
N PRO A 426 20.20 -6.21 -12.55
CA PRO A 426 20.98 -5.16 -11.90
C PRO A 426 20.21 -4.39 -10.82
N THR A 427 20.96 -3.83 -9.87
CA THR A 427 20.44 -2.84 -8.92
C THR A 427 19.84 -1.67 -9.69
N ASP A 428 18.60 -1.33 -9.37
CA ASP A 428 17.86 -0.25 -10.02
C ASP A 428 17.61 0.89 -9.03
N LEU A 429 18.14 2.06 -9.36
CA LEU A 429 18.01 3.31 -8.59
C LEU A 429 16.98 4.27 -9.23
N SER A 430 16.34 3.86 -10.33
CA SER A 430 15.41 4.71 -11.08
C SER A 430 14.06 4.80 -10.39
N LEU A 431 13.31 5.83 -10.77
CA LEU A 431 11.96 6.10 -10.33
C LEU A 431 11.04 6.19 -11.55
N GLU A 432 9.96 5.41 -11.55
CA GLU A 432 8.92 5.42 -12.59
C GLU A 432 7.55 5.74 -11.97
N ALA A 433 6.67 6.37 -12.75
CA ALA A 433 5.25 6.50 -12.44
C ALA A 433 4.43 5.62 -13.37
N TYR A 434 3.54 4.83 -12.78
CA TYR A 434 2.46 4.18 -13.51
C TYR A 434 1.22 5.07 -13.48
N TYR A 435 0.61 5.26 -14.66
CA TYR A 435 -0.65 5.97 -14.86
C TYR A 435 -1.75 4.95 -15.11
N PRO A 436 -2.63 4.66 -14.14
CA PRO A 436 -3.74 3.74 -14.34
C PRO A 436 -4.74 4.26 -15.38
N PRO A 437 -5.60 3.40 -15.95
CA PRO A 437 -6.54 3.76 -17.02
C PRO A 437 -7.40 4.99 -16.73
N TYR A 438 -7.80 5.19 -15.46
CA TYR A 438 -8.61 6.33 -15.06
C TYR A 438 -7.89 7.69 -15.20
N LEU A 439 -6.58 7.73 -15.45
CA LEU A 439 -5.81 8.94 -15.75
C LEU A 439 -5.68 9.22 -17.25
N SER A 440 -6.29 8.41 -18.12
CA SER A 440 -6.34 8.69 -19.56
C SER A 440 -7.09 10.00 -19.84
N PHE A 441 -6.60 10.75 -20.82
CA PHE A 441 -7.23 11.99 -21.31
C PHE A 441 -8.64 11.76 -21.86
N THR A 442 -8.95 10.52 -22.27
CA THR A 442 -10.28 10.10 -22.74
C THR A 442 -11.37 10.32 -21.68
N PHE A 443 -10.99 10.45 -20.41
CA PHE A 443 -11.91 10.64 -19.29
C PHE A 443 -11.97 12.09 -18.77
N ASP A 444 -11.24 13.03 -19.38
CA ASP A 444 -11.13 14.40 -18.85
C ASP A 444 -12.45 15.17 -18.85
N LEU A 445 -13.39 14.83 -19.75
CA LEU A 445 -14.72 15.45 -19.76
C LEU A 445 -15.54 15.13 -18.50
N ILE A 446 -15.30 13.99 -17.84
CA ILE A 446 -16.04 13.57 -16.65
C ILE A 446 -15.20 13.60 -15.37
N ARG A 447 -13.92 13.97 -15.47
CA ARG A 447 -12.99 14.03 -14.34
C ARG A 447 -13.36 15.17 -13.40
N PRO A 448 -13.66 14.90 -12.13
CA PRO A 448 -13.92 15.96 -11.16
C PRO A 448 -12.62 16.67 -10.80
N LYS A 449 -12.69 18.00 -10.64
CA LYS A 449 -11.61 18.84 -10.11
C LYS A 449 -12.06 19.46 -8.80
N ILE A 450 -11.41 19.09 -7.70
CA ILE A 450 -11.64 19.74 -6.40
C ILE A 450 -11.17 21.19 -6.49
N LEU A 451 -12.05 22.12 -6.17
CA LEU A 451 -11.78 23.56 -6.13
C LEU A 451 -11.37 23.99 -4.72
N THR A 452 -12.17 23.59 -3.73
CA THR A 452 -11.90 23.81 -2.30
C THR A 452 -12.42 22.64 -1.49
N SER A 453 -11.76 22.33 -0.39
CA SER A 453 -12.21 21.35 0.60
C SER A 453 -11.87 21.85 1.99
N ASP A 454 -12.68 21.46 2.97
CA ASP A 454 -12.31 21.64 4.38
C ASP A 454 -10.99 20.88 4.65
N LYS A 455 -10.10 21.48 5.43
CA LYS A 455 -8.79 20.89 5.76
C LYS A 455 -8.86 19.89 6.90
N VAL A 456 -9.92 19.99 7.69
CA VAL A 456 -10.19 19.14 8.85
C VAL A 456 -11.56 18.50 8.63
N VAL A 457 -11.63 17.19 8.81
CA VAL A 457 -12.85 16.40 8.71
C VAL A 457 -13.06 15.72 10.05
N SER A 458 -13.95 16.27 10.86
CA SER A 458 -14.21 15.72 12.19
C SER A 458 -15.16 14.52 12.16
N TYR A 459 -14.98 13.59 13.10
CA TYR A 459 -15.87 12.42 13.21
C TYR A 459 -17.34 12.81 13.33
N LYS A 460 -18.21 12.16 12.55
CA LYS A 460 -19.68 12.37 12.55
C LYS A 460 -20.12 13.83 12.31
N ARG A 461 -19.24 14.70 11.81
CA ARG A 461 -19.57 16.07 11.42
C ARG A 461 -19.63 16.17 9.91
N SER A 462 -20.53 17.01 9.42
CA SER A 462 -20.57 17.30 7.98
C SER A 462 -19.45 18.26 7.61
N PHE A 463 -18.95 18.10 6.39
CA PHE A 463 -17.92 18.95 5.80
C PHE A 463 -18.25 19.16 4.31
N ASN A 464 -17.66 20.18 3.70
CA ASN A 464 -17.94 20.55 2.33
C ASN A 464 -16.74 20.33 1.40
N VAL A 465 -17.06 19.89 0.17
CA VAL A 465 -16.11 19.83 -0.94
C VAL A 465 -16.75 20.48 -2.15
N ASN A 466 -16.14 21.55 -2.64
CA ASN A 466 -16.54 22.20 -3.88
C ASN A 466 -15.72 21.63 -5.03
N PHE A 467 -16.38 21.28 -6.12
CA PHE A 467 -15.73 20.74 -7.30
C PHE A 467 -16.38 21.21 -8.60
N SER A 468 -15.66 21.08 -9.70
CA SER A 468 -16.23 21.22 -11.04
C SER A 468 -15.92 19.98 -11.87
N THR A 469 -16.74 19.72 -12.88
CA THR A 469 -16.48 18.73 -13.93
C THR A 469 -17.06 19.29 -15.22
N PRO A 470 -16.38 19.16 -16.39
CA PRO A 470 -16.93 19.63 -17.65
C PRO A 470 -18.29 18.99 -17.97
N GLN A 471 -18.44 17.70 -17.67
CA GLN A 471 -19.66 16.93 -17.82
C GLN A 471 -19.97 16.19 -16.52
N PHE A 472 -21.12 16.51 -15.92
CA PHE A 472 -21.66 15.79 -14.76
C PHE A 472 -22.76 14.84 -15.24
N LEU A 473 -22.63 13.54 -14.95
CA LEU A 473 -23.55 12.52 -15.43
C LEU A 473 -24.73 12.38 -14.47
N THR A 474 -24.48 11.94 -13.23
CA THR A 474 -25.49 11.81 -12.18
C THR A 474 -24.83 11.74 -10.80
N VAL A 475 -25.59 12.12 -9.77
CA VAL A 475 -25.18 12.03 -8.36
C VAL A 475 -24.94 10.58 -7.94
N ASP A 476 -25.67 9.61 -8.50
CA ASP A 476 -25.53 8.19 -8.15
C ASP A 476 -24.16 7.60 -8.51
N LEU A 477 -23.42 8.27 -9.41
CA LEU A 477 -22.07 7.90 -9.82
C LEU A 477 -20.99 8.69 -9.09
N LEU A 478 -21.36 9.57 -8.16
CA LEU A 478 -20.45 10.38 -7.36
C LEU A 478 -20.18 9.71 -6.02
N SER A 479 -18.92 9.71 -5.59
CA SER A 479 -18.54 9.32 -4.22
C SER A 479 -17.40 10.18 -3.70
N VAL A 480 -17.38 10.38 -2.38
CA VAL A 480 -16.25 10.97 -1.66
C VAL A 480 -15.52 9.84 -0.95
N ARG A 481 -14.21 9.77 -1.10
CA ARG A 481 -13.37 8.71 -0.53
C ARG A 481 -12.16 9.33 0.13
N ILE A 482 -11.79 8.81 1.29
CA ILE A 482 -10.52 9.14 1.94
C ILE A 482 -9.61 7.92 1.91
N LEU A 483 -8.31 8.14 1.66
CA LEU A 483 -7.30 7.10 1.63
C LEU A 483 -6.09 7.50 2.48
N ALA A 484 -5.75 6.67 3.47
CA ALA A 484 -4.50 6.78 4.21
C ALA A 484 -3.35 6.21 3.36
N PRO A 485 -2.25 6.96 3.15
CA PRO A 485 -1.10 6.46 2.40
C PRO A 485 -0.40 5.31 3.14
N SER A 486 0.13 4.33 2.40
CA SER A 486 0.91 3.25 2.99
C SER A 486 2.33 3.66 3.36
N PHE A 487 2.88 2.93 4.34
CA PHE A 487 4.32 2.66 4.41
C PHE A 487 4.57 1.35 3.67
N THR A 488 5.24 1.38 2.53
CA THR A 488 5.46 0.18 1.69
C THR A 488 6.91 -0.29 1.79
N THR A 489 7.09 -1.58 2.06
CA THR A 489 8.37 -2.29 1.93
C THR A 489 8.14 -3.78 1.81
N HIS A 490 9.05 -4.51 1.17
CA HIS A 490 9.05 -5.99 1.13
C HIS A 490 7.68 -6.59 0.77
N SER A 491 6.99 -5.96 -0.18
CA SER A 491 5.70 -6.41 -0.72
C SER A 491 4.51 -6.25 0.21
N PHE A 492 4.65 -5.47 1.28
CA PHE A 492 3.53 -5.11 2.15
C PHE A 492 3.41 -3.60 2.31
N ALA A 493 2.22 -3.09 1.97
CA ALA A 493 1.84 -1.70 2.09
C ALA A 493 1.05 -1.50 3.40
N MET A 494 1.79 -1.30 4.49
CA MET A 494 1.27 -1.16 5.86
C MET A 494 0.40 0.10 5.99
N ASN A 495 -0.60 0.06 6.87
CA ASN A 495 -1.47 1.18 7.24
C ASN A 495 -2.41 1.74 6.15
N GLN A 496 -2.29 1.34 4.88
CA GLN A 496 -3.22 1.84 3.86
C GLN A 496 -4.66 1.49 4.22
N ARG A 497 -5.55 2.43 3.96
CA ARG A 497 -6.95 2.28 4.32
C ARG A 497 -7.81 3.21 3.50
N MET A 498 -8.87 2.70 2.90
CA MET A 498 -9.89 3.52 2.24
C MET A 498 -11.21 3.48 2.99
N VAL A 499 -11.83 4.65 3.10
CA VAL A 499 -13.22 4.79 3.57
C VAL A 499 -14.03 5.55 2.51
N ILE A 500 -15.15 4.97 2.11
CA ILE A 500 -16.14 5.62 1.23
C ILE A 500 -17.14 6.34 2.14
N LEU A 501 -17.15 7.67 2.07
CA LEU A 501 -17.91 8.52 2.99
C LEU A 501 -19.35 8.70 2.52
N LYS A 502 -20.24 8.88 3.50
CA LYS A 502 -21.66 9.14 3.23
C LYS A 502 -21.85 10.54 2.64
N LEU A 503 -22.52 10.61 1.49
CA LEU A 503 -23.01 11.86 0.92
C LEU A 503 -24.34 12.25 1.59
N LEU A 504 -24.44 13.51 2.02
CA LEU A 504 -25.64 14.09 2.61
C LEU A 504 -26.43 14.91 1.58
N SER A 505 -25.73 15.72 0.79
CA SER A 505 -26.33 16.45 -0.34
C SER A 505 -25.29 16.78 -1.41
N VAL A 506 -25.77 17.00 -2.64
CA VAL A 506 -24.99 17.56 -3.75
C VAL A 506 -25.80 18.67 -4.37
N GLU A 507 -25.23 19.87 -4.39
CA GLU A 507 -25.91 21.09 -4.86
C GLU A 507 -25.11 21.68 -6.02
N ARG A 508 -25.79 22.07 -7.10
CA ARG A 508 -25.15 22.75 -8.24
C ARG A 508 -25.27 24.26 -8.07
N ASP A 509 -24.15 24.95 -8.08
CA ASP A 509 -24.09 26.40 -8.23
C ASP A 509 -24.27 26.76 -9.70
N GLN A 510 -25.40 27.39 -10.01
CA GLN A 510 -25.79 27.77 -11.36
C GLN A 510 -24.91 28.89 -11.94
N LEU A 511 -24.33 29.75 -11.10
CA LEU A 511 -23.54 30.91 -11.55
C LEU A 511 -22.14 30.47 -11.96
N THR A 512 -21.51 29.61 -11.17
CA THR A 512 -20.14 29.15 -11.40
C THR A 512 -20.07 27.84 -12.17
N ASN A 513 -21.22 27.18 -12.41
CA ASN A 513 -21.30 25.81 -12.93
C ASN A 513 -20.45 24.82 -12.13
N SER A 514 -20.37 25.04 -10.82
CA SER A 514 -19.68 24.17 -9.88
C SER A 514 -20.68 23.40 -9.02
N TYR A 515 -20.18 22.44 -8.25
CA TYR A 515 -20.97 21.59 -7.38
C TYR A 515 -20.39 21.64 -5.97
N ARG A 516 -21.27 21.65 -4.97
CA ARG A 516 -20.92 21.50 -3.56
C ARG A 516 -21.43 20.16 -3.06
N VAL A 517 -20.52 19.33 -2.58
CA VAL A 517 -20.83 18.10 -1.86
C VAL A 517 -20.82 18.42 -0.37
N ASN A 518 -21.90 18.06 0.32
CA ASN A 518 -21.90 17.92 1.77
C ASN A 518 -21.77 16.43 2.11
N ALA A 519 -20.69 16.05 2.78
CA ALA A 519 -20.42 14.67 3.18
C ALA A 519 -20.29 14.58 4.69
N LEU A 520 -20.50 13.39 5.25
CA LEU A 520 -20.30 13.11 6.67
C LEU A 520 -18.88 12.55 6.87
N GLY A 521 -18.15 13.12 7.84
CA GLY A 521 -16.87 12.56 8.28
C GLY A 521 -17.02 11.16 8.87
N PRO A 522 -15.91 10.42 9.02
CA PRO A 522 -15.95 9.01 9.44
C PRO A 522 -16.74 8.78 10.73
N SER A 523 -17.33 7.61 10.88
CA SER A 523 -18.15 7.34 12.08
C SER A 523 -17.36 7.19 13.37
N THR A 524 -16.12 6.68 13.30
CA THR A 524 -15.27 6.41 14.47
C THR A 524 -13.79 6.43 14.11
N ALA A 525 -12.93 6.53 15.13
CA ALA A 525 -11.48 6.39 14.98
C ALA A 525 -11.04 4.96 14.62
N GLU A 526 -11.86 3.95 14.94
CA GLU A 526 -11.68 2.57 14.45
C GLU A 526 -11.89 2.47 12.94
N ILE A 527 -12.80 3.27 12.37
CA ILE A 527 -13.06 3.35 10.94
C ILE A 527 -12.01 4.17 10.19
N ALA A 528 -11.52 5.27 10.75
CA ALA A 528 -10.42 6.03 10.19
C ALA A 528 -9.60 6.61 11.34
N PRO A 529 -8.46 6.00 11.73
CA PRO A 529 -7.61 6.55 12.77
C PRO A 529 -7.23 8.02 12.50
N PRO A 530 -7.04 8.84 13.55
CA PRO A 530 -6.74 10.25 13.37
C PRO A 530 -5.42 10.44 12.62
N GLY A 531 -5.40 11.39 11.67
CA GLY A 531 -4.23 11.64 10.82
C GLY A 531 -4.57 12.19 9.44
N TYR A 532 -3.57 12.23 8.56
CA TYR A 532 -3.71 12.78 7.22
C TYR A 532 -4.15 11.75 6.19
N TYR A 533 -5.15 12.11 5.41
CA TYR A 533 -5.73 11.29 4.35
C TYR A 533 -5.76 12.08 3.03
N MET A 534 -5.64 11.37 1.92
CA MET A 534 -5.95 11.90 0.59
C MET A 534 -7.45 11.75 0.34
N LEU A 535 -8.14 12.87 0.18
CA LEU A 535 -9.55 12.92 -0.19
C LEU A 535 -9.70 12.97 -1.71
N PHE A 536 -10.45 12.02 -2.27
CA PHE A 536 -10.78 11.95 -3.69
C PHE A 536 -12.28 12.10 -3.90
N LEU A 537 -12.65 12.84 -4.94
CA LEU A 537 -13.96 12.71 -5.57
C LEU A 537 -13.85 11.72 -6.71
N VAL A 538 -14.74 10.75 -6.76
CA VAL A 538 -14.83 9.79 -7.87
C VAL A 538 -16.17 9.95 -8.53
N HIS A 539 -16.17 10.30 -9.82
CA HIS A 539 -17.36 10.47 -10.63
C HIS A 539 -17.31 9.50 -11.80
N ALA A 540 -18.29 8.59 -11.88
CA ALA A 540 -18.37 7.56 -12.93
C ALA A 540 -17.08 6.75 -13.11
N GLY A 541 -16.45 6.38 -11.99
CA GLY A 541 -15.20 5.61 -11.97
C GLY A 541 -13.93 6.43 -12.24
N VAL A 542 -14.04 7.75 -12.40
CA VAL A 542 -12.90 8.64 -12.68
C VAL A 542 -12.60 9.50 -11.45
N PRO A 543 -11.42 9.39 -10.84
CA PRO A 543 -11.06 10.17 -9.67
C PRO A 543 -10.54 11.57 -10.03
N SER A 544 -10.74 12.52 -9.12
CA SER A 544 -10.01 13.78 -9.07
C SER A 544 -8.54 13.55 -8.70
N SER A 545 -7.72 14.59 -8.79
CA SER A 545 -6.54 14.67 -7.92
C SER A 545 -6.99 14.76 -6.46
N GLY A 546 -6.22 14.18 -5.56
CA GLY A 546 -6.50 14.12 -4.13
C GLY A 546 -6.20 15.44 -3.43
N ALA A 547 -7.06 15.80 -2.48
CA ALA A 547 -6.83 16.89 -1.54
C ALA A 547 -6.47 16.34 -0.16
N TRP A 548 -5.42 16.86 0.47
CA TRP A 548 -5.08 16.45 1.83
C TRP A 548 -6.10 17.00 2.84
N VAL A 549 -6.61 16.12 3.68
CA VAL A 549 -7.46 16.42 4.83
C VAL A 549 -6.90 15.75 6.08
N HIS A 550 -7.17 16.34 7.24
CA HIS A 550 -6.83 15.80 8.55
C HIS A 550 -8.09 15.30 9.26
N ILE A 551 -8.07 14.06 9.77
CA ILE A 551 -9.19 13.44 10.47
C ILE A 551 -8.99 13.57 11.99
N GLU A 552 -10.01 14.08 12.71
CA GLU A 552 -9.98 14.31 14.17
C GLU A 552 -11.32 14.17 14.91
#